data_AF-A0A527HRM0-F1
#
_entry.id   AF-A0A527HRM0-F1
#
_cell.length_a   1.000
_cell.length_b   1.000
_cell.length_c   1.000
_cell.angle_alpha   90.00
_cell.angle_beta   90.00
_cell.angle_gamma   90.00
#
_symmetry.space_group_name_H-M   'P 1'
#
loop_
_entity.id
_entity.type
_entity.pdbx_description
1 polymer ?
#
loop_
_entity_poly.entity_id
_entity_poly.type
_entity_poly.pdbx_seq_one_letter_code
_entity_poly.pdbx_strand_id
1 'polypeptide(L)' 'CQYFAYVEIIDEREAHIFGSTENGTSLWRAYNAIDQKWPNFQMSRIATPADIYPVFRQLFGRQPVSLKRA' A
#
# COMPACT_ATOMS: atom_id res chain seq x y z
N CYS A 1 7.17 19.11 3.00
CA CYS A 1 7.25 17.90 2.14
C CYS A 1 5.85 17.35 1.93
N GLN A 2 5.58 16.78 0.75
CA GLN A 2 4.27 16.18 0.42
C GLN A 2 4.35 14.65 0.55
N TYR A 3 3.27 14.02 0.98
CA TYR A 3 3.15 12.56 1.13
C TYR A 3 1.99 12.07 0.30
N PHE A 4 2.12 10.87 -0.27
CA PHE A 4 1.14 10.30 -1.19
C PHE A 4 0.89 8.83 -0.85
N ALA A 5 -0.36 8.40 -1.01
CA ALA A 5 -0.75 7.01 -0.88
C ALA A 5 -1.65 6.63 -2.06
N TYR A 6 -1.39 5.46 -2.64
CA TYR A 6 -2.26 4.85 -3.65
C TYR A 6 -2.91 3.60 -3.05
N VAL A 7 -4.24 3.55 -3.11
CA VAL A 7 -5.02 2.40 -2.63
C VAL A 7 -5.79 1.81 -3.79
N GLU A 8 -5.61 0.52 -4.04
CA GLU A 8 -6.33 -0.23 -5.06
C GLU A 8 -7.34 -1.16 -4.38
N ILE A 9 -8.61 -1.07 -4.80
CA ILE A 9 -9.65 -2.01 -4.38
C ILE A 9 -9.66 -3.15 -5.38
N ILE A 10 -9.51 -4.37 -4.88
CA ILE A 10 -9.57 -5.59 -5.68
C ILE A 10 -10.75 -6.45 -5.22
N ASP A 11 -11.22 -7.35 -6.07
CA ASP A 11 -12.25 -8.32 -5.66
C ASP A 11 -11.65 -9.33 -4.67
N GLU A 12 -12.41 -9.70 -3.64
CA GLU A 12 -12.04 -10.71 -2.65
C GLU A 12 -11.65 -12.05 -3.30
N ARG A 13 -12.34 -12.43 -4.37
CA ARG A 13 -12.04 -13.64 -5.15
C ARG A 13 -10.69 -13.56 -5.83
N GLU A 14 -10.21 -12.38 -6.11
CA GLU A 14 -8.93 -12.15 -6.79
C GLU A 14 -7.78 -11.87 -5.81
N ALA A 15 -8.07 -11.74 -4.51
CA ALA A 15 -7.08 -11.48 -3.48
C ALA A 15 -5.95 -12.53 -3.45
N HIS A 16 -6.26 -13.79 -3.75
CA HIS A 16 -5.26 -14.87 -3.83
C HIS A 16 -4.38 -14.79 -5.09
N ILE A 17 -4.84 -14.12 -6.14
CA ILE A 17 -4.12 -13.97 -7.42
C ILE A 17 -3.27 -12.70 -7.39
N PHE A 18 -3.85 -11.59 -6.90
CA PHE A 18 -3.22 -10.27 -6.84
C PHE A 18 -2.61 -9.95 -5.47
N GLY A 19 -2.58 -10.90 -4.53
CA GLY A 19 -1.89 -10.73 -3.25
C GLY A 19 -0.37 -10.66 -3.38
N SER A 20 0.19 -11.30 -4.40
CA SER A 20 1.63 -11.25 -4.72
C SER A 20 1.98 -9.98 -5.49
N THR A 21 3.03 -9.27 -5.09
CA THR A 21 3.43 -7.94 -5.59
C THR A 21 3.64 -7.83 -7.10
N GLU A 22 3.93 -8.93 -7.80
CA GLU A 22 4.11 -8.99 -9.26
C GLU A 22 2.80 -9.16 -10.05
N ASN A 23 1.76 -9.67 -9.39
CA ASN A 23 0.44 -9.83 -9.97
C ASN A 23 -0.40 -8.62 -9.58
N GLY A 24 -0.85 -7.86 -10.58
CA GLY A 24 -1.61 -6.65 -10.34
C GLY A 24 -2.07 -5.99 -11.62
N THR A 25 -2.94 -4.99 -11.48
CA THR A 25 -3.38 -4.16 -12.61
C THR A 25 -2.18 -3.39 -13.20
N SER A 26 -2.36 -2.88 -14.42
CA SER A 26 -1.34 -2.06 -15.08
C SER A 26 -0.94 -0.83 -14.25
N LEU A 27 -1.88 -0.21 -13.52
CA LEU A 27 -1.60 0.95 -12.66
C LEU A 27 -0.77 0.57 -11.44
N TRP A 28 -1.11 -0.55 -10.79
CA TRP A 28 -0.30 -1.05 -9.69
C TRP A 28 1.15 -1.29 -10.09
N ARG A 29 1.37 -1.97 -11.23
CA ARG A 29 2.72 -2.24 -11.73
C ARG A 29 3.48 -0.94 -12.04
N ALA A 30 2.81 0.04 -12.66
CA ALA A 30 3.41 1.32 -12.97
C ALA A 30 3.83 2.09 -11.70
N TYR A 31 3.00 2.10 -10.67
CA TYR A 31 3.28 2.80 -9.41
C TYR A 31 4.22 2.04 -8.47
N ASN A 32 4.33 0.71 -8.58
CA ASN A 32 5.31 -0.07 -7.81
C ASN A 32 6.75 0.39 -8.11
N ALA A 33 7.04 0.78 -9.35
CA ALA A 33 8.34 1.37 -9.70
C ALA A 33 8.59 2.75 -9.06
N ILE A 34 7.54 3.45 -8.65
CA ILE A 34 7.61 4.72 -7.91
C ILE A 34 7.83 4.44 -6.42
N ASP A 35 7.09 3.50 -5.83
CA ASP A 35 7.23 3.09 -4.43
C ASP A 35 8.67 2.68 -4.08
N GLN A 36 9.33 1.96 -4.97
CA GLN A 36 10.74 1.56 -4.80
C GLN A 36 11.74 2.73 -4.81
N LYS A 37 11.35 3.90 -5.34
CA LYS A 37 12.25 5.06 -5.53
C LYS A 37 11.97 6.19 -4.55
N TRP A 38 10.74 6.33 -4.06
CA TRP A 38 10.27 7.52 -3.34
C TRP A 38 9.79 7.15 -1.93
N PRO A 39 10.55 7.49 -0.86
CA PRO A 39 10.24 7.05 0.51
C PRO A 39 8.98 7.71 1.11
N ASN A 40 8.41 8.72 0.44
CA ASN A 40 7.20 9.44 0.81
C ASN A 40 5.96 9.02 -0.01
N PHE A 41 6.08 7.93 -0.79
CA PHE A 41 5.00 7.27 -1.49
C PHE A 41 4.75 5.92 -0.83
N GLN A 42 3.48 5.51 -0.73
CA GLN A 42 3.07 4.21 -0.17
C GLN A 42 1.95 3.62 -1.02
N MET A 43 1.95 2.29 -1.15
CA MET A 43 0.91 1.56 -1.87
C MET A 43 0.27 0.48 -0.98
N SER A 44 -1.05 0.29 -1.10
CA SER A 44 -1.76 -0.79 -0.42
C SER A 44 -2.96 -1.29 -1.21
N ARG A 45 -3.38 -2.53 -0.96
CA ARG A 45 -4.61 -3.12 -1.50
C ARG A 45 -5.66 -3.33 -0.42
N ILE A 46 -6.93 -3.28 -0.81
CA ILE A 46 -8.10 -3.63 0.01
C ILE A 46 -8.92 -4.62 -0.79
N ALA A 47 -9.19 -5.79 -0.22
CA ALA A 47 -10.01 -6.82 -0.85
C ALA A 47 -11.40 -6.90 -0.23
N THR A 48 -11.49 -6.62 1.08
CA THR A 48 -12.73 -6.68 1.85
C THR A 48 -12.95 -5.41 2.66
N PRO A 49 -14.20 -5.10 3.07
CA PRO A 49 -14.47 -3.97 3.95
C PRO A 49 -13.70 -4.03 5.29
N ALA A 50 -13.37 -5.23 5.77
CA ALA A 50 -12.60 -5.42 7.00
C ALA A 50 -11.16 -4.91 6.90
N ASP A 51 -10.62 -4.79 5.69
CA ASP A 51 -9.25 -4.32 5.43
C ASP A 51 -9.15 -2.78 5.50
N ILE A 52 -10.26 -2.05 5.35
CA ILE A 52 -10.26 -0.59 5.24
C ILE A 52 -9.61 0.05 6.47
N TYR A 53 -10.09 -0.28 7.67
CA TYR A 53 -9.56 0.33 8.89
C TYR A 53 -8.06 0.02 9.12
N PRO A 54 -7.59 -1.25 9.09
CA PRO A 54 -6.17 -1.54 9.31
C PRO A 54 -5.27 -0.92 8.23
N VAL A 55 -5.67 -0.92 6.95
CA VAL A 55 -4.88 -0.28 5.87
C VAL A 55 -4.74 1.22 6.11
N PHE A 56 -5.85 1.92 6.37
CA PHE A 56 -5.80 3.36 6.61
C PHE A 56 -5.04 3.70 7.91
N ARG A 57 -5.18 2.86 8.95
CA ARG A 57 -4.42 3.05 10.19
C ARG A 57 -2.91 2.88 9.96
N GLN A 58 -2.48 1.99 9.09
CA GLN A 58 -1.07 1.84 8.72
C GLN A 58 -0.56 3.04 7.91
N LEU A 59 -1.32 3.45 6.88
CA LEU A 59 -0.91 4.52 5.96
C LEU A 59 -0.89 5.91 6.61
N PHE A 60 -1.85 6.20 7.49
CA PHE A 60 -2.07 7.54 8.05
C PHE A 60 -1.95 7.60 9.57
N GLY A 61 -1.69 6.47 10.22
CA GLY A 61 -1.42 6.43 11.64
C GLY A 61 -0.15 7.20 11.97
N ARG A 62 -0.10 7.78 13.18
CA ARG A 62 1.13 8.34 13.70
C ARG A 62 2.16 7.21 13.81
N GLN A 63 3.20 7.31 12.98
CA GLN A 63 4.35 6.42 13.11
C GLN A 63 4.93 6.59 14.51
N PRO A 64 5.11 5.52 15.30
CA PRO A 64 5.89 5.63 16.52
C PRO A 64 7.25 6.19 16.14
N VAL A 65 7.78 7.13 16.92
CA VAL A 65 9.11 7.68 16.68
C VAL A 65 10.10 6.51 16.71
N SER A 66 10.49 6.04 15.53
CA SER A 66 11.49 4.98 15.42
C SER A 66 12.81 5.61 15.83
N LEU A 67 13.24 5.31 17.05
CA LEU A 67 14.63 5.47 17.46
C LEU A 67 15.46 4.66 16.45
N LYS A 68 15.97 5.33 15.41
CA LYS A 68 16.94 4.74 14.49
C LYS A 68 18.06 4.18 15.35
N ARG A 69 18.19 2.84 15.40
CA ARG A 69 19.38 2.22 15.96
C ARG A 69 20.57 2.68 15.11
N ALA A 70 21.55 3.26 15.80
CA ALA A 70 22.83 3.69 15.28
C ALA A 70 23.62 2.53 14.69
#